data_AF-A0A3S0CLW2-F1
#
_entry.id   AF-A0A3S0CLW2-F1
#
_cell.length_a   1.000
_cell.length_b   1.000
_cell.length_c   1.000
_cell.angle_alpha   90.00
_cell.angle_beta   90.00
_cell.angle_gamma   90.00
#
_symmetry.space_group_name_H-M   'P 1'
#
loop_
_entity.id
_entity.type
_entity.pdbx_description
1 polymer ?
#
loop_
_entity_poly.entity_id
_entity_poly.type
_entity_poly.pdbx_seq_one_letter_code
_entity_poly.pdbx_strand_id
1 'polypeptide(L)' 'LEQVSHPVAVDPDDTLRAHAEAHGWPVISLRN' A
#
# COMPACT_ATOMS: atom_id res chain seq x y z
N LEU A 1 -2.13 -0.04 -18.93
CA LEU A 1 -2.83 -0.77 -17.86
C LEU A 1 -1.80 -1.63 -17.18
N GLU A 2 -1.12 -1.10 -16.17
CA GLU A 2 -0.06 -1.84 -15.48
C GLU A 2 -0.71 -2.73 -14.41
N GLN A 3 -0.83 -4.01 -14.72
CA GLN A 3 -1.29 -5.04 -13.80
C GLN A 3 -0.17 -5.35 -12.81
N VAL A 4 -0.20 -4.73 -11.64
CA VAL A 4 0.76 -5.02 -10.58
C VAL A 4 0.29 -6.27 -9.83
N SER A 5 1.04 -7.37 -9.95
CA SER A 5 0.68 -8.67 -9.36
C SER A 5 0.77 -8.71 -7.83
N HIS A 6 1.43 -7.72 -7.21
CA HIS A 6 1.64 -7.63 -5.77
C HIS A 6 1.55 -6.15 -5.33
N PRO A 7 0.34 -5.63 -5.06
CA PRO A 7 0.18 -4.26 -4.59
C PRO A 7 0.85 -4.10 -3.22
N VAL A 8 1.77 -3.14 -3.12
CA VAL A 8 2.42 -2.72 -1.87
C VAL A 8 2.07 -1.26 -1.66
N ALA A 9 1.57 -0.93 -0.47
CA ALA A 9 1.24 0.45 -0.13
C ALA A 9 2.51 1.15 0.36
N VAL A 10 3.12 1.93 -0.54
CA VAL A 10 4.31 2.73 -0.25
C VAL A 10 3.87 4.14 0.13
N ASP A 11 4.18 4.55 1.36
CA ASP A 11 3.73 5.81 1.98
C ASP A 11 2.21 6.06 1.86
N PRO A 12 1.38 5.16 2.43
CA PRO A 12 -0.05 5.35 2.37
C PRO A 12 -0.51 6.55 3.20
N ASP A 13 -1.31 7.41 2.57
CA ASP A 13 -2.22 8.30 3.27
C ASP A 13 -3.22 7.50 4.12
N ASP A 14 -3.89 8.11 5.10
CA ASP A 14 -4.83 7.40 5.99
C ASP A 14 -5.90 6.58 5.23
N THR A 15 -6.37 7.08 4.09
CA THR A 15 -7.30 6.35 3.21
C THR A 15 -6.66 5.11 2.58
N LEU A 16 -5.42 5.23 2.10
CA LEU A 16 -4.70 4.11 1.47
C LEU A 16 -4.26 3.09 2.53
N ARG A 17 -3.98 3.53 3.75
CA ARG A 17 -3.64 2.68 4.89
C ARG A 17 -4.84 1.83 5.30
N ALA A 18 -6.02 2.42 5.42
CA ALA A 18 -7.24 1.68 5.71
C ALA A 18 -7.53 0.62 4.63
N HIS A 19 -7.27 0.95 3.35
CA HIS A 19 -7.42 0.00 2.25
C HIS A 19 -6.38 -1.12 2.30
N ALA A 20 -5.11 -0.78 2.54
CA ALA A 20 -4.03 -1.76 2.68
C ALA A 20 -4.27 -2.68 3.89
N GLU A 21 -4.70 -2.15 5.03
CA GLU A 21 -5.09 -2.93 6.22
C GLU A 21 -6.28 -3.86 5.92
N ALA A 22 -7.32 -3.37 5.23
CA ALA A 22 -8.48 -4.16 4.85
C ALA A 22 -8.13 -5.31 3.88
N HIS A 23 -7.15 -5.10 3.01
CA HIS A 23 -6.69 -6.10 2.05
C HIS A 23 -5.47 -6.91 2.53
N GLY A 24 -4.97 -6.66 3.74
CA GLY A 24 -3.79 -7.32 4.31
C GLY A 24 -2.50 -7.03 3.54
N TRP A 25 -2.41 -5.89 2.86
CA TRP A 25 -1.25 -5.51 2.07
C TRP A 25 -0.13 -4.99 2.95
N PRO A 26 1.13 -5.33 2.64
CA PRO A 26 2.27 -4.76 3.32
C PRO A 26 2.32 -3.24 3.07
N VAL A 27 2.39 -2.50 4.18
CA VAL A 27 2.59 -1.05 4.21
C VAL A 27 4.06 -0.77 4.52
N ILE A 28 4.75 -0.08 3.63
CA ILE A 28 6.13 0.36 3.86
C ILE A 28 6.23 1.87 3.66
N SER A 29 7.02 2.54 4.48
CA SER A 29 7.33 3.96 4.29
C SER A 29 8.75 4.07 3.75
N LEU A 30 8.93 4.76 2.62
CA LEU A 30 10.27 5.03 2.07
C LEU A 30 10.80 6.32 2.69
N ARG A 31 11.13 6.25 3.98
CA ARG A 31 11.83 7.35 4.67
C ARG A 31 13.33 7.06 4.62
N ASN A 32 14.07 7.95 3.97
CA ASN A 32 15.53 7.96 3.96
C ASN A 32 16.04 9.07 4.90
#